data_AF-A0A840YKD4-F1
#
_entry.id   AF-A0A840YKD4-F1
#
_cell.length_a   1.000
_cell.length_b   1.000
_cell.length_c   1.000
_cell.angle_alpha   90.00
_cell.angle_beta   90.00
_cell.angle_gamma   90.00
#
_symmetry.space_group_name_H-M   'P 1'
#
loop_
_entity.id
_entity.type
_entity.pdbx_description
1 polymer ?
#
loop_
_entity_poly.entity_id
_entity_poly.type
_entity_poly.pdbx_seq_one_letter_code
_entity_poly.pdbx_strand_id
1 'polypeptide(L)'
;MPYIFEAILFLLPFGLYAIWLRLNPGQAVGTHVLALAVLGLVLSIGGAILYGLSRGMDPSAVYVPPRATVEGITPGHSERTDRPGAWPPGPGLNPPFPHEGPPRR
;
A
#
# COMPACT_ATOMS: atom_id res chain seq x y z
N MET A 1 -5.40 18.03 -16.39
CA MET A 1 -4.27 17.09 -16.23
C MET A 1 -3.94 17.01 -14.75
N PRO A 2 -4.47 16.02 -14.01
CA PRO A 2 -4.40 15.97 -12.54
C PRO A 2 -3.01 15.70 -11.97
N TYR A 3 -1.97 15.57 -12.82
CA TYR A 3 -0.60 15.23 -12.42
C TYR A 3 0.44 16.31 -12.76
N ILE A 4 0.01 17.50 -13.19
CA ILE A 4 0.94 18.55 -13.63
C ILE A 4 1.78 19.07 -12.46
N PHE A 5 1.16 19.23 -11.29
CA PHE A 5 1.87 19.72 -10.11
C PHE A 5 2.89 18.69 -9.61
N GLU A 6 2.51 17.43 -9.60
CA GLU A 6 3.34 16.29 -9.24
C GLU A 6 4.51 16.16 -10.21
N ALA A 7 4.25 16.28 -11.52
CA ALA A 7 5.28 16.26 -12.55
C ALA A 7 6.26 17.43 -12.38
N ILE A 8 5.76 18.64 -12.09
CA ILE A 8 6.62 19.81 -11.82
C ILE A 8 7.47 19.57 -10.57
N LEU A 9 6.87 19.14 -9.46
CA LEU A 9 7.60 18.87 -8.21
C LEU A 9 8.65 17.77 -8.37
N PHE A 10 8.32 16.73 -9.14
CA PHE A 10 9.25 15.64 -9.46
C PHE A 10 10.42 16.14 -10.32
N LEU A 11 10.15 16.99 -11.32
CA LEU A 11 11.16 17.52 -12.22
C LEU A 11 11.98 18.67 -11.62
N LEU A 12 11.45 19.34 -10.60
CA LEU A 12 12.03 20.54 -9.99
C LEU A 12 13.51 20.39 -9.58
N PRO A 13 13.94 19.34 -8.86
CA PRO A 13 15.36 19.18 -8.51
C PRO A 13 16.26 19.04 -9.76
N PHE A 14 15.81 18.35 -10.80
CA PHE A 14 16.56 18.18 -12.05
C PHE A 14 16.61 19.49 -12.85
N GLY A 15 15.49 20.22 -12.92
CA GLY A 15 15.41 21.51 -13.58
C GLY A 15 16.32 22.55 -12.93
N LEU A 16 16.30 22.65 -11.60
CA LEU A 16 17.20 23.52 -10.85
C LEU A 16 18.66 23.16 -11.07
N TYR A 17 19.00 21.87 -11.08
CA TYR A 17 20.37 21.42 -11.35
C TYR A 17 20.82 21.73 -12.79
N ALA A 18 19.95 21.53 -13.78
CA ALA A 18 20.23 21.88 -15.18
C ALA A 18 20.46 23.38 -15.38
N ILE A 19 19.64 24.22 -14.72
CA ILE A 19 19.81 25.68 -14.70
C ILE A 19 21.16 26.02 -14.05
N TRP A 20 21.50 25.39 -12.92
CA TRP A 20 22.77 25.63 -12.24
C TRP A 20 23.98 25.28 -13.12
N LEU A 21 23.95 24.13 -13.80
CA LEU A 21 25.00 23.71 -14.76
C LEU A 21 25.16 24.72 -15.89
N ARG A 22 24.04 25.26 -16.40
CA ARG A 22 24.06 26.27 -17.46
C ARG A 22 24.73 27.56 -17.02
N LEU A 23 24.55 27.95 -15.76
CA LEU A 23 25.11 29.16 -15.16
C LEU A 23 26.55 28.99 -14.66
N ASN A 24 26.98 27.76 -14.36
CA ASN A 24 28.28 27.46 -13.76
C ASN A 24 29.07 26.42 -14.57
N PRO A 25 29.42 26.72 -15.84
CA PRO A 25 30.15 25.77 -16.67
C PRO A 25 31.54 25.47 -16.09
N GLY A 26 31.87 24.18 -16.00
CA GLY A 26 33.19 23.72 -15.51
C GLY A 26 33.41 23.80 -14.00
N GLN A 27 32.44 24.30 -13.24
CA GLN A 27 32.48 24.30 -11.77
C GLN A 27 32.04 22.94 -11.22
N ALA A 28 32.78 22.42 -10.25
CA ALA A 28 32.36 21.24 -9.51
C ALA A 28 31.25 21.60 -8.50
N VAL A 29 30.29 20.70 -8.33
CA VAL A 29 29.26 20.86 -7.30
C VAL A 29 29.90 20.76 -5.92
N GLY A 30 29.63 21.72 -5.05
CA GLY A 30 30.14 21.72 -3.68
C GLY A 30 29.67 20.49 -2.90
N THR A 31 30.56 19.92 -2.09
CA THR A 31 30.30 18.72 -1.28
C THR A 31 29.10 18.90 -0.32
N HIS A 32 28.87 20.12 0.16
CA HIS A 32 27.71 20.45 0.99
C HIS A 32 26.39 20.31 0.24
N VAL A 33 26.33 20.67 -1.05
CA VAL A 33 25.14 20.49 -1.88
C VAL A 33 24.86 18.99 -2.10
N LEU A 34 25.91 18.22 -2.38
CA LEU A 34 25.82 16.76 -2.47
C LEU A 34 25.33 16.14 -1.15
N ALA A 35 25.85 16.59 0.00
CA ALA A 35 25.41 16.11 1.31
C ALA A 35 23.92 16.41 1.56
N LEU A 36 23.46 17.61 1.21
CA LEU A 36 22.04 17.98 1.31
C LEU A 36 21.15 17.14 0.37
N ALA A 37 21.62 16.87 -0.87
CA ALA A 37 20.89 16.03 -1.81
C ALA A 37 20.75 14.60 -1.29
N VAL A 38 21.83 14.03 -0.75
CA VAL A 38 21.80 12.69 -0.12
C VAL A 38 20.89 12.68 1.10
N LEU A 39 20.96 13.70 1.96
CA LEU A 39 20.09 13.82 3.14
C LEU A 39 18.61 13.87 2.72
N GLY A 40 18.27 14.69 1.72
CA GLY A 40 16.91 14.77 1.19
C GLY A 40 16.41 13.44 0.62
N LEU A 41 17.27 12.70 -0.08
CA LEU A 41 16.96 11.37 -0.60
C LEU A 41 16.68 10.37 0.54
N VAL A 42 17.55 10.35 1.56
CA VAL A 42 17.38 9.47 2.74
C VAL A 42 16.07 9.79 3.47
N LEU A 43 15.75 11.06 3.68
CA LEU A 43 14.49 11.48 4.30
C LEU A 43 13.27 11.09 3.46
N SER A 44 13.36 11.21 2.13
CA SER A 44 12.26 10.83 1.23
C SER A 44 11.99 9.32 1.28
N ILE A 45 13.05 8.51 1.23
CA ILE A 45 12.95 7.05 1.36
C ILE A 45 12.41 6.68 2.74
N GLY A 46 12.96 7.26 3.81
CA GLY A 46 12.50 7.02 5.17
C GLY A 46 11.03 7.38 5.37
N GLY A 47 10.59 8.53 4.83
CA GLY A 47 9.19 8.95 4.84
C GLY A 47 8.28 7.99 4.08
N ALA A 48 8.70 7.51 2.89
CA ALA A 48 7.93 6.53 2.12
C ALA A 48 7.79 5.19 2.87
N ILE A 49 8.86 4.73 3.52
CA ILE A 49 8.83 3.52 4.36
C ILE A 49 7.87 3.71 5.54
N LEU A 50 8.02 4.80 6.29
CA LEU A 50 7.15 5.08 7.45
C LEU A 50 5.68 5.23 7.05
N TYR A 51 5.41 5.90 5.93
CA TYR A 51 4.06 6.03 5.39
C TYR A 51 3.49 4.67 4.97
N GLY A 52 4.28 3.85 4.28
CA GLY A 52 3.89 2.50 3.88
C GLY A 52 3.58 1.61 5.08
N LEU A 53 4.41 1.67 6.12
CA LEU A 53 4.19 0.95 7.38
C LEU A 53 2.93 1.44 8.10
N SER A 54 2.69 2.76 8.13
CA SER A 54 1.47 3.35 8.71
C SER A 54 0.20 2.99 7.95
N ARG A 55 0.31 2.66 6.66
CA ARG A 55 -0.81 2.24 5.79
C ARG A 55 -0.96 0.72 5.72
N GLY A 56 -0.17 -0.04 6.48
CA GLY A 56 -0.31 -1.48 6.58
C GLY A 56 -1.74 -1.89 6.94
N MET A 57 -2.20 -2.99 6.35
CA MET A 57 -3.48 -3.61 6.70
C MET A 57 -3.53 -3.83 8.22
N ASP A 58 -4.68 -3.54 8.85
CA ASP A 58 -4.89 -3.86 10.26
C ASP A 58 -4.48 -5.33 10.47
N PRO A 59 -3.56 -5.67 11.40
CA PRO A 59 -3.09 -7.04 11.59
C PRO A 59 -4.22 -8.04 11.88
N SER A 60 -5.37 -7.53 12.33
CA SER A 60 -6.59 -8.29 12.61
C SER A 60 -7.58 -8.37 11.44
N ALA A 61 -7.30 -7.68 10.33
CA ALA A 61 -8.15 -7.71 9.16
C ALA A 61 -7.94 -9.00 8.36
N VAL A 62 -9.06 -9.68 8.06
CA VAL A 62 -9.07 -10.89 7.23
C VAL A 62 -9.31 -10.45 5.79
N TYR A 63 -8.41 -10.83 4.89
CA TYR A 63 -8.59 -10.62 3.47
C TYR A 63 -9.67 -11.56 2.92
N VAL A 64 -10.74 -10.99 2.39
CA VAL A 64 -11.80 -11.72 1.68
C VAL A 64 -11.50 -11.62 0.18
N PRO A 65 -11.20 -12.76 -0.50
CA PRO A 65 -10.87 -12.74 -1.91
C PRO A 65 -12.09 -12.38 -2.77
N PRO A 66 -11.88 -11.84 -3.98
CA PRO A 66 -12.97 -11.55 -4.91
C PRO A 66 -13.77 -12.81 -5.24
N ARG A 67 -15.09 -12.67 -5.39
CA ARG A 67 -15.98 -13.78 -5.76
C ARG A 67 -16.88 -13.37 -6.92
N ALA A 68 -17.03 -14.26 -7.89
CA ALA A 68 -18.04 -14.13 -8.93
C ALA A 68 -19.37 -14.72 -8.43
N THR A 69 -20.42 -13.91 -8.47
CA THR A 69 -21.81 -14.30 -8.18
C THR A 69 -22.65 -14.19 -9.45
N VAL A 70 -23.90 -14.65 -9.39
CA VAL A 70 -24.84 -14.54 -10.52
C VAL A 70 -25.15 -13.07 -10.85
N GLU A 71 -24.97 -12.16 -9.90
CA GLU A 71 -25.23 -10.73 -10.03
C GLU A 71 -24.01 -9.94 -10.52
N GLY A 72 -22.81 -10.53 -10.51
CA GLY A 72 -21.58 -9.88 -10.97
C GLY A 72 -20.34 -10.31 -10.19
N ILE A 73 -19.28 -9.52 -10.27
CA ILE A 73 -18.04 -9.75 -9.53
C ILE A 73 -18.03 -8.86 -8.29
N THR A 74 -18.02 -9.47 -7.12
CA THR A 74 -17.79 -8.75 -5.85
C THR A 74 -16.28 -8.60 -5.65
N PRO A 75 -15.75 -7.36 -5.60
CA PRO A 75 -14.33 -7.12 -5.39
C PRO A 75 -13.85 -7.63 -4.02
N GLY A 76 -12.60 -8.09 -3.99
CA GLY A 76 -11.94 -8.46 -2.74
C GLY A 76 -11.78 -7.24 -1.83
N HIS A 77 -11.97 -7.45 -0.53
CA HIS A 77 -11.88 -6.42 0.48
C HIS A 77 -11.37 -7.01 1.80
N SER A 78 -10.92 -6.14 2.70
CA SER A 78 -10.51 -6.53 4.05
C SER A 78 -11.70 -6.33 5.00
N GLU A 79 -12.11 -7.39 5.69
CA GLU A 79 -13.08 -7.27 6.79
C GLU A 79 -12.34 -7.19 8.13
N ARG A 80 -12.80 -6.30 9.01
CA ARG A 80 -12.26 -6.19 10.37
C ARG A 80 -12.85 -7.32 11.22
N THR A 81 -12.00 -8.12 11.84
CA THR A 81 -12.45 -9.19 12.74
C THR A 81 -12.80 -8.58 14.09
N ASP A 82 -14.02 -8.06 14.24
CA ASP A 82 -14.51 -7.55 15.53
C ASP A 82 -14.87 -8.69 16.51
N ARG A 83 -14.63 -9.96 16.14
CA ARG A 83 -14.83 -11.14 16.99
C ARG A 83 -13.51 -11.66 17.56
N PRO A 84 -13.23 -11.47 18.86
CA PRO A 84 -12.17 -12.20 19.53
C PRO A 84 -12.51 -13.70 19.50
N GLY A 85 -11.76 -14.48 18.72
CA GLY A 85 -11.84 -15.96 18.73
C GLY A 85 -12.46 -16.64 17.50
N ALA A 86 -12.79 -15.93 16.43
CA ALA A 86 -13.22 -16.57 15.19
C ALA A 86 -12.01 -17.08 14.39
N TRP A 87 -11.49 -18.25 14.77
CA TRP A 87 -10.60 -19.06 13.95
C TRP A 87 -11.24 -19.27 12.56
N PRO A 88 -10.51 -19.22 11.43
CA PRO A 88 -11.13 -19.41 10.13
C PRO A 88 -11.66 -20.86 10.03
N PRO A 89 -12.90 -21.09 9.56
CA PRO A 89 -13.24 -22.39 9.03
C PRO A 89 -12.38 -22.58 7.78
N GLY A 90 -11.42 -23.50 7.84
CA GLY A 90 -10.63 -23.89 6.67
C GLY A 90 -11.55 -24.29 5.50
N PRO A 91 -11.04 -24.27 4.26
CA PRO A 91 -11.81 -24.68 3.09
C PRO A 91 -12.05 -26.19 3.19
N GLY A 92 -13.17 -26.61 3.78
CA GLY A 92 -13.46 -28.04 3.92
C GLY A 92 -14.55 -28.47 4.90
N LEU A 93 -15.24 -27.57 5.61
CA LEU A 93 -16.35 -27.97 6.48
C LEU A 93 -17.67 -27.41 5.96
N ASN A 94 -18.31 -28.21 5.11
CA ASN A 94 -19.76 -28.20 4.97
C ASN A 94 -20.38 -28.16 6.39
N PRO A 95 -21.40 -27.33 6.67
CA PRO A 95 -22.17 -27.51 7.89
C PRO A 95 -22.68 -28.96 7.91
N PRO A 96 -22.60 -29.67 9.05
CA PRO A 96 -23.18 -31.00 9.12
C PRO A 96 -24.66 -30.84 8.84
N PHE A 97 -25.14 -31.57 7.83
CA PHE A 97 -26.55 -31.74 7.55
C PHE A 97 -27.32 -31.91 8.87
N PRO A 98 -28.50 -31.27 9.04
CA PRO A 98 -29.29 -31.50 10.23
C PRO A 98 -29.63 -32.99 10.28
N HIS A 99 -29.08 -33.69 11.28
CA HIS A 99 -29.45 -35.06 11.58
C HIS A 99 -30.95 -35.09 11.88
N GLU A 100 -31.75 -35.57 10.94
CA GLU A 100 -33.09 -36.07 11.21
C GLU A 100 -32.96 -37.12 12.32
N GLY A 101 -33.56 -36.84 13.48
CA GLY A 101 -33.56 -37.74 14.62
C GLY A 101 -34.23 -39.08 14.28
N PRO A 102 -33.90 -40.16 15.00
CA PRO A 102 -34.40 -41.49 14.69
C PRO A 102 -35.94 -41.56 14.79
N PRO A 103 -36.60 -42.38 13.95
CA PRO A 103 -38.06 -42.47 13.92
C PRO A 103 -38.58 -42.98 15.27
N ARG A 104 -39.45 -42.18 15.90
CA ARG A 104 -40.23 -42.65 17.05
C ARG A 104 -41.20 -43.73 16.54
N ARG A 105 -41.02 -44.95 17.04
CA ARG A 105 -42.02 -46.02 16.94
C ARG A 105 -43.19 -45.74 17.86
#